data_AF-A0A7Y4XW87-F1
#
_entry.id   AF-A0A7Y4XW87-F1
#
_cell.length_a   1.000
_cell.length_b   1.000
_cell.length_c   1.000
_cell.angle_alpha   90.00
_cell.angle_beta   90.00
_cell.angle_gamma   90.00
#
_symmetry.space_group_name_H-M   'P 1'
#
loop_
_entity.id
_entity.type
_entity.pdbx_description
1 polymer ?
#
loop_
_entity_poly.entity_id
_entity_poly.type
_entity_poly.pdbx_seq_one_letter_code
_entity_poly.pdbx_strand_id
1 'polypeptide(L)' 'VTKEEFAWVNTMIGNVKNAITGTYHAISPKHLPRYLAEFCYRHNRRLQLESMLPHLAYVALRTPTMPYRLLKLAEAYG' A
#
# COMPACT_ATOMS: atom_id res chain seq x y z
N VAL A 1 -4.84 30.00 -0.72
CA VAL A 1 -4.20 30.14 -2.04
C VAL A 1 -3.70 28.78 -2.47
N THR A 2 -4.49 28.01 -3.22
CA THR A 2 -4.00 26.79 -3.85
C THR A 2 -3.11 27.21 -5.01
N LYS A 3 -1.80 27.09 -4.85
CA LYS A 3 -0.87 27.26 -5.98
C LYS A 3 -1.18 26.15 -6.99
N GLU A 4 -1.43 26.51 -8.25
CA GLU A 4 -1.74 25.55 -9.31
C GLU A 4 -0.66 24.48 -9.47
N GLU A 5 0.59 24.86 -9.21
CA GLU A 5 1.77 23.97 -9.20
C GLU A 5 1.61 22.74 -8.29
N PHE A 6 0.91 22.88 -7.17
CA PHE A 6 0.73 21.80 -6.19
C PHE A 6 -0.63 21.11 -6.28
N ALA A 7 -1.47 21.45 -7.28
CA ALA A 7 -2.81 20.89 -7.39
C ALA A 7 -2.78 19.36 -7.47
N TRP A 8 -1.96 18.81 -8.37
CA TRP A 8 -1.84 17.36 -8.54
C TRP A 8 -1.24 16.67 -7.31
N VAL A 9 -0.27 17.31 -6.64
CA VAL A 9 0.35 16.79 -5.41
C VAL A 9 -0.68 16.67 -4.31
N ASN A 10 -1.49 17.72 -4.11
CA ASN A 10 -2.57 17.72 -3.12
C ASN A 10 -3.63 16.67 -3.43
N THR A 11 -3.99 16.49 -4.70
CA THR A 11 -4.89 15.41 -5.13
C THR A 11 -4.30 14.03 -4.83
N MET A 12 -3.02 13.81 -5.11
CA MET A 12 -2.35 12.54 -4.85
C MET A 12 -2.33 12.24 -3.34
N ILE A 13 -1.94 13.21 -2.51
CA ILE A 13 -1.95 13.09 -1.04
C ILE A 13 -3.37 12.83 -0.52
N GLY A 14 -4.38 13.52 -1.07
CA GLY A 14 -5.78 13.28 -0.73
C GLY A 14 -6.23 11.85 -1.04
N ASN A 15 -5.81 11.32 -2.19
CA ASN A 15 -6.10 9.94 -2.59
C ASN A 15 -5.43 8.92 -1.65
N VAL A 16 -4.16 9.15 -1.29
CA VAL A 16 -3.43 8.31 -0.31
C VAL A 16 -4.17 8.30 1.02
N LYS A 17 -4.53 9.48 1.53
CA LYS A 17 -5.25 9.63 2.80
C LYS A 17 -6.55 8.84 2.78
N ASN A 18 -7.38 9.06 1.77
CA ASN A 18 -8.68 8.40 1.63
C ASN A 18 -8.55 6.88 1.51
N ALA A 19 -7.56 6.39 0.78
CA ALA A 19 -7.32 4.96 0.63
C ALA A 19 -6.91 4.30 1.95
N ILE A 20 -6.03 4.94 2.73
CA ILE A 20 -5.61 4.41 4.03
C ILE A 20 -6.77 4.43 5.02
N THR A 21 -7.49 5.55 5.14
CA THR A 21 -8.63 5.68 6.07
C THR A 21 -9.80 4.77 5.69
N GLY A 22 -9.99 4.49 4.40
CA GLY A 22 -11.05 3.59 3.92
C GLY A 22 -10.70 2.10 4.07
N THR A 23 -9.42 1.73 4.06
CA THR A 23 -8.99 0.33 4.11
C THR A 23 -8.79 -0.18 5.54
N TYR A 24 -8.29 0.66 6.45
CA TYR A 24 -7.97 0.24 7.82
C TYR A 24 -8.92 0.86 8.83
N HIS A 25 -9.46 0.04 9.73
CA HIS A 25 -10.31 0.50 10.82
C HIS A 25 -9.54 1.32 11.87
N ALA A 26 -8.27 0.98 12.10
CA ALA A 26 -7.37 1.72 12.99
C ALA A 26 -5.99 1.88 12.33
N ILE A 27 -5.43 3.07 12.43
CA ILE A 27 -4.13 3.42 11.86
C ILE A 27 -3.13 3.55 13.00
N SER A 28 -2.02 2.83 12.91
CA SER A 28 -0.89 2.96 13.82
C SER A 28 0.37 3.41 13.07
N PRO A 29 1.17 4.32 13.64
CA PRO A 29 2.42 4.78 13.02
C PRO A 29 3.40 3.62 12.80
N LYS A 30 3.34 2.57 13.63
CA LYS A 30 4.16 1.36 13.48
C LYS A 30 3.99 0.68 12.10
N HIS A 31 2.81 0.76 11.51
CA HIS A 31 2.48 0.07 10.26
C HIS A 31 2.46 1.03 9.06
N LEU A 32 2.82 2.30 9.25
CA LEU A 32 2.77 3.33 8.21
C LEU A 32 3.53 2.93 6.94
N PRO A 33 4.76 2.36 7.02
CA PRO A 33 5.48 1.92 5.82
C PRO A 33 4.72 0.84 5.05
N ARG A 34 4.02 -0.07 5.74
CA ARG A 34 3.22 -1.13 5.13
C ARG A 34 1.96 -0.56 4.45
N TYR A 35 1.27 0.37 5.11
CA TYR A 35 0.09 1.03 4.53
C TYR A 35 0.44 1.76 3.24
N LEU A 36 1.57 2.47 3.23
CA LEU A 36 2.04 3.18 2.04
C LEU A 36 2.47 2.21 0.94
N ALA A 37 3.21 1.14 1.27
CA ALA A 37 3.63 0.13 0.30
C ALA A 37 2.42 -0.55 -0.36
N GLU A 38 1.39 -0.89 0.42
CA GLU A 38 0.15 -1.46 -0.09
C GLU A 38 -0.58 -0.49 -1.04
N PHE A 39 -0.68 0.79 -0.66
CA PHE A 39 -1.24 1.82 -1.52
C PHE A 39 -0.49 1.92 -2.84
N CYS A 40 0.84 2.04 -2.82
CA CYS A 40 1.67 2.11 -4.02
C CYS A 40 1.48 0.88 -4.91
N TYR A 41 1.46 -0.32 -4.31
CA TYR A 41 1.26 -1.57 -5.04
C TYR A 41 -0.09 -1.59 -5.80
N ARG A 42 -1.18 -1.19 -5.13
CA ARG A 42 -2.53 -1.15 -5.73
C ARG A 42 -2.65 -0.02 -6.74
N HIS A 43 -2.17 1.18 -6.41
CA HIS A 43 -2.30 2.37 -7.25
C HIS A 43 -1.58 2.21 -8.59
N ASN A 44 -0.38 1.61 -8.60
CA ASN A 44 0.40 1.39 -9.82
C ASN A 44 -0.20 0.32 -10.73
N ARG A 45 -0.98 -0.63 -10.19
CA ARG A 45 -1.58 -1.74 -10.95
C ARG A 45 -3.07 -1.59 -11.22
N ARG A 46 -3.68 -0.48 -10.80
CA ARG A 46 -5.14 -0.25 -10.88
C ARG A 46 -5.74 -0.40 -12.28
N LEU A 47 -4.94 -0.18 -13.32
CA LEU A 47 -5.39 -0.23 -14.71
C LEU A 47 -5.26 -1.63 -15.35
N GLN A 48 -4.60 -2.58 -14.68
CA GLN A 48 -4.31 -3.92 -15.23
C GLN A 48 -4.85 -5.01 -14.30
N LEU A 49 -6.18 -5.00 -14.09
CA LEU A 49 -6.84 -5.86 -13.12
C LEU A 49 -6.70 -7.36 -13.44
N GLU A 50 -6.74 -7.71 -14.73
CA GLU A 50 -6.59 -9.08 -15.22
C GLU A 50 -5.26 -9.73 -14.78
N SER A 51 -4.22 -8.91 -14.61
CA SER A 51 -2.89 -9.37 -14.21
C SER A 51 -2.74 -9.59 -12.69
N MET A 52 -3.75 -9.22 -11.88
CA MET A 52 -3.64 -9.32 -10.41
C MET A 52 -3.61 -10.77 -9.93
N LEU A 53 -4.50 -11.62 -10.44
CA LEU A 53 -4.57 -13.04 -10.03
C LEU A 53 -3.31 -13.82 -10.44
N PRO A 54 -2.81 -13.72 -11.70
CA PRO A 54 -1.55 -14.35 -12.09
C PRO A 54 -0.36 -13.88 -11.24
N HIS A 55 -0.26 -12.59 -10.93
CA HIS A 55 0.81 -12.06 -10.08
C HIS A 55 0.72 -12.61 -8.65
N LEU A 56 -0.48 -12.65 -8.07
CA LEU A 56 -0.67 -13.19 -6.73
C LEU A 56 -0.26 -14.66 -6.69
N ALA A 57 -0.69 -15.47 -7.66
CA ALA A 57 -0.29 -16.86 -7.78
C ALA A 57 1.23 -17.01 -7.92
N TYR A 58 1.85 -16.21 -8.80
CA TYR A 58 3.30 -16.21 -9.01
C TYR A 58 4.08 -15.90 -7.73
N VAL A 59 3.66 -14.89 -6.97
CA VAL A 59 4.30 -14.51 -5.70
C VAL A 59 4.05 -15.57 -4.63
N ALA A 60 2.82 -16.09 -4.51
CA ALA A 60 2.47 -17.10 -3.52
C ALA A 60 3.26 -18.40 -3.70
N LEU A 61 3.47 -18.83 -4.96
CA LEU A 61 4.25 -20.04 -5.27
C LEU A 61 5.75 -19.89 -4.95
N ARG A 62 6.28 -18.66 -4.98
CA ARG A 62 7.71 -18.39 -4.76
C ARG A 62 8.05 -17.98 -3.33
N THR A 63 7.06 -17.58 -2.55
CA THR A 63 7.28 -17.12 -1.18
C THR A 63 7.18 -18.31 -0.23
N PRO A 64 8.22 -18.60 0.58
CA PRO A 64 8.11 -19.63 1.59
C PRO A 64 7.05 -19.25 2.64
N THR A 65 6.60 -20.22 3.43
CA THR A 65 5.63 -19.95 4.49
C THR A 65 6.17 -18.89 5.45
N MET A 66 5.46 -17.75 5.56
CA MET A 66 5.86 -16.62 6.41
C MET A 66 5.03 -16.59 7.69
N PRO A 67 5.46 -17.25 8.78
CA PRO A 67 4.79 -17.15 10.07
C PRO A 67 4.75 -15.71 10.58
N TYR A 68 3.73 -15.40 11.38
CA TYR A 68 3.44 -14.04 11.84
C TYR A 68 4.63 -13.33 12.52
N ARG A 69 5.46 -14.08 13.24
CA ARG A 69 6.70 -13.57 13.85
C ARG A 69 7.64 -12.95 12.81
N LEU A 70 7.80 -13.58 11.64
CA LEU A 70 8.65 -13.08 10.56
C LEU A 70 7.98 -11.92 9.82
N LEU A 71 6.67 -11.98 9.59
CA LEU A 71 5.91 -10.89 8.96
C LEU A 71 6.02 -9.57 9.75
N LYS A 72 6.15 -9.65 11.07
CA LYS A 72 6.33 -8.48 11.94
C LYS A 72 7.73 -7.86 11.89
N LEU A 73 8.75 -8.55 11.37
CA LEU A 73 10.10 -8.01 11.30
C LEU A 73 10.18 -6.75 10.44
N ALA A 74 9.36 -6.66 9.39
CA ALA A 74 9.25 -5.46 8.57
C ALA A 74 8.70 -4.23 9.31
N GLU A 75 8.11 -4.43 10.49
CA GLU A 75 7.58 -3.35 11.35
C GLU A 75 8.56 -2.91 12.43
N ALA A 76 9.72 -3.58 12.56
CA ALA A 76 10.75 -3.22 13.52
C ALA A 76 11.66 -2.08 13.02
N TYR A 77 11.69 -1.84 11.71
CA TYR A 77 12.50 -0.81 11.05
C TYR A 77 11.64 0.38 10.57
N GLY A 78 10.71 0.83 11.42
CA GLY A 78 9.92 2.05 11.23
C GLY A 78 10.60 3.25 11.88
#